data_AF-A0A4Q7ISA6-F1
#
_entry.id   AF-A0A4Q7ISA6-F1
#
_cell.length_a   1.000
_cell.length_b   1.000
_cell.length_c   1.000
_cell.angle_alpha   90.00
_cell.angle_beta   90.00
_cell.angle_gamma   90.00
#
_symmetry.space_group_name_H-M   'P 1'
#
loop_
_entity.id
_entity.type
_entity.pdbx_description
1 polymer ?
#
loop_
_entity_poly.entity_id
_entity_poly.type
_entity_poly.pdbx_seq_one_letter_code
_entity_poly.pdbx_strand_id
1 'polypeptide(L)'
;MALFTSFKTAIAVALIGISSIAHAGHDTETDQNGVILAGHDVIGCFTEGKPVLGSAKFTAVYNDAIYRFASAENRDLLNINLDVDKAWTENIPKHILEANSEWHVVEEVDANKL
;
A
#
# COMPACT_ATOMS: atom_id res chain seq x y z
N MET A 1 39.49 -35.37 46.12
CA MET A 1 40.04 -34.89 44.84
C MET A 1 38.92 -34.99 43.81
N ALA A 2 38.61 -33.89 43.13
CA ALA A 2 37.29 -33.55 42.59
C ALA A 2 36.74 -34.49 41.49
N LEU A 3 35.49 -34.91 41.68
CA LEU A 3 34.53 -35.29 40.64
C LEU A 3 34.03 -34.02 39.91
N PHE A 4 33.49 -34.15 38.69
CA PHE A 4 32.73 -33.16 37.90
C PHE A 4 33.49 -32.26 36.92
N THR A 5 33.88 -32.79 35.75
CA THR A 5 34.27 -31.95 34.60
C THR A 5 33.86 -32.56 33.25
N SER A 6 32.57 -32.79 32.95
CA SER A 6 32.15 -33.19 31.58
C SER A 6 30.69 -32.87 31.18
N PHE A 7 30.09 -31.79 31.69
CA PHE A 7 28.71 -31.39 31.32
C PHE A 7 28.60 -29.95 30.77
N LYS A 8 29.69 -29.39 30.25
CA LYS A 8 29.71 -27.98 29.78
C LYS A 8 29.57 -27.80 28.27
N THR A 9 29.61 -28.87 27.48
CA THR A 9 29.74 -28.78 26.01
C THR A 9 28.48 -29.12 25.22
N ALA A 10 27.35 -29.42 25.86
CA ALA A 10 26.09 -29.72 25.17
C ALA A 10 25.13 -28.52 25.02
N ILE A 11 25.39 -27.39 25.69
CA ILE A 11 24.46 -26.24 25.72
C ILE A 11 24.72 -25.25 24.55
N ALA A 12 25.87 -25.32 23.88
CA ALA A 12 26.28 -24.30 22.90
C ALA A 12 25.55 -24.36 21.54
N VAL A 13 24.89 -25.46 21.18
CA VAL A 13 24.25 -25.62 19.85
C VAL A 13 22.79 -25.16 19.83
N ALA A 14 22.12 -25.09 20.98
CA ALA A 14 20.70 -24.73 21.04
C ALA A 14 20.40 -23.22 20.90
N LEU A 15 21.42 -22.35 20.96
CA LEU A 15 21.24 -20.89 20.99
C LEU A 15 21.21 -20.20 19.61
N ILE A 16 21.43 -20.92 18.50
CA ILE A 16 21.54 -20.31 17.15
C ILE A 16 20.19 -20.36 16.38
N GLY A 17 19.13 -20.95 16.95
CA GLY A 17 17.94 -21.35 16.19
C GLY A 17 16.79 -20.35 16.01
N ILE A 18 16.82 -19.12 16.53
CA ILE A 18 15.62 -18.25 16.60
C ILE A 18 15.66 -17.04 15.64
N SER A 19 16.64 -16.94 14.75
CA SER A 19 16.88 -15.70 13.97
C SER A 19 15.91 -15.40 12.81
N SER A 20 14.79 -16.10 12.66
CA SER A 20 14.08 -16.13 11.37
C SER A 20 12.60 -15.79 11.43
N ILE A 21 12.22 -14.60 11.93
CA ILE A 21 11.01 -13.90 11.46
C ILE A 21 11.21 -12.38 11.57
N ALA A 22 11.85 -11.76 10.58
CA ALA A 22 11.75 -10.31 10.38
C ALA A 22 10.69 -10.07 9.29
N HIS A 23 9.54 -9.52 9.66
CA HIS A 23 8.54 -9.03 8.71
C HIS A 23 8.84 -7.55 8.43
N ALA A 24 9.23 -7.23 7.20
CA ALA A 24 9.29 -5.85 6.73
C ALA A 24 7.93 -5.50 6.11
N GLY A 25 7.06 -4.84 6.89
CA GLY A 25 5.86 -4.19 6.36
C GLY A 25 6.24 -2.87 5.69
N HIS A 26 5.38 -2.34 4.82
CA HIS A 26 5.53 -0.97 4.34
C HIS A 26 5.27 -0.01 5.51
N ASP A 27 6.16 0.96 5.76
CA ASP A 27 5.90 2.00 6.76
C ASP A 27 4.74 2.86 6.27
N THR A 28 3.53 2.54 6.72
CA THR A 28 2.34 3.37 6.55
C THR A 28 1.90 3.84 7.92
N GLU A 29 1.83 5.16 8.11
CA GLU A 29 1.36 5.78 9.36
C GLU A 29 -0.15 5.57 9.51
N THR A 30 -0.54 4.37 9.94
CA THR A 30 -1.92 3.96 10.16
C THR A 30 -2.31 4.02 11.63
N ASP A 31 -3.59 4.17 11.92
CA ASP A 31 -4.13 4.02 13.27
C ASP A 31 -4.17 2.53 13.72
N GLN A 32 -4.70 2.28 14.93
CA GLN A 32 -4.81 0.93 15.49
C GLN A 32 -5.71 -0.02 14.69
N ASN A 33 -6.52 0.51 13.77
CA ASN A 33 -7.39 -0.26 12.89
C ASN A 33 -6.82 -0.40 11.47
N GLY A 34 -5.58 0.04 11.24
CA GLY A 34 -4.94 0.03 9.92
C GLY A 34 -5.41 1.16 9.00
N VAL A 35 -6.13 2.17 9.51
CA VAL A 35 -6.66 3.28 8.69
C VAL A 35 -5.59 4.37 8.53
N ILE A 36 -5.33 4.77 7.29
CA ILE A 36 -4.37 5.84 6.96
C ILE A 36 -5.05 7.21 6.88
N LEU A 37 -4.26 8.29 6.94
CA LEU A 37 -4.71 9.68 6.74
C LEU A 37 -5.82 10.12 7.71
N ALA A 38 -5.85 9.53 8.90
CA ALA A 38 -6.94 9.71 9.87
C ALA A 38 -8.34 9.43 9.27
N GLY A 39 -8.43 8.61 8.22
CA GLY A 39 -9.66 8.24 7.55
C GLY A 39 -10.21 9.27 6.56
N HIS A 40 -9.42 10.26 6.15
CA HIS A 40 -9.83 11.23 5.12
C HIS A 40 -9.76 10.64 3.71
N ASP A 41 -10.68 11.07 2.87
CA ASP A 41 -10.76 10.72 1.46
C ASP A 41 -9.76 11.55 0.65
N VAL A 42 -8.75 10.89 0.07
CA VAL A 42 -7.72 11.54 -0.75
C VAL A 42 -8.28 12.22 -2.00
N ILE A 43 -9.27 11.60 -2.66
CA ILE A 43 -9.89 12.15 -3.87
C ILE A 43 -10.78 13.32 -3.47
N GLY A 44 -11.62 13.13 -2.44
CA GLY A 44 -12.49 14.18 -1.91
C GLY A 44 -11.73 15.41 -1.45
N CYS A 45 -10.58 15.22 -0.77
CA CYS A 45 -9.72 16.33 -0.34
C CYS A 45 -9.15 17.12 -1.52
N PHE A 46 -8.74 16.41 -2.58
CA PHE A 46 -8.21 17.03 -3.79
C PHE A 46 -9.29 17.80 -4.57
N THR A 47 -10.48 17.22 -4.72
CA THR A 47 -11.58 17.82 -5.49
C THR A 47 -12.25 18.99 -4.76
N GLU A 48 -12.39 18.92 -3.43
CA GLU A 48 -13.09 19.95 -2.64
C GLU A 48 -12.16 21.01 -2.05
N GLY A 49 -10.83 20.85 -2.14
CA GLY A 49 -9.86 21.79 -1.61
C GLY A 49 -9.86 21.95 -0.08
N LYS A 50 -10.49 21.01 0.63
CA LYS A 50 -10.59 20.97 2.10
C LYS A 50 -10.59 19.51 2.59
N PRO A 51 -10.26 19.23 3.86
CA PRO A 51 -10.35 17.88 4.39
C PRO A 51 -11.76 17.30 4.27
N VAL A 52 -11.88 16.14 3.62
CA VAL A 52 -13.13 15.39 3.46
C VAL A 52 -12.99 14.06 4.19
N LEU A 53 -13.89 13.76 5.13
CA LEU A 53 -13.84 12.50 5.87
C LEU A 53 -14.40 11.36 5.01
N GLY A 54 -13.65 10.27 4.91
CA GLY A 54 -14.09 9.05 4.25
C GLY A 54 -15.05 8.24 5.11
N SER A 55 -15.78 7.34 4.45
CA SER A 55 -16.73 6.42 5.09
C SER A 55 -16.15 5.03 5.22
N ALA A 56 -16.42 4.34 6.33
CA ALA A 56 -16.11 2.92 6.47
C ALA A 56 -16.89 2.01 5.48
N LYS A 57 -17.88 2.56 4.76
CA LYS A 57 -18.64 1.85 3.72
C LYS A 57 -17.90 1.76 2.38
N PHE A 58 -16.95 2.66 2.13
CA PHE A 58 -16.20 2.73 0.88
C PHE A 58 -14.72 2.70 1.22
N THR A 59 -14.10 1.53 1.09
CA THR A 59 -12.71 1.31 1.47
C THR A 59 -11.92 0.59 0.39
N ALA A 60 -10.60 0.78 0.40
CA ALA A 60 -9.64 0.02 -0.39
C ALA A 60 -8.41 -0.26 0.47
N VAL A 61 -7.73 -1.38 0.22
CA VAL A 61 -6.50 -1.75 0.92
C VAL A 61 -5.33 -1.67 -0.05
N TYR A 62 -4.29 -0.95 0.34
CA TYR A 62 -3.07 -0.81 -0.45
C TYR A 62 -1.87 -0.65 0.49
N ASN A 63 -0.78 -1.38 0.22
CA ASN A 63 0.41 -1.43 1.09
C ASN A 63 0.06 -1.61 2.57
N ASP A 64 -0.80 -2.58 2.88
CA ASP A 64 -1.30 -2.90 4.22
C ASP A 64 -2.07 -1.77 4.95
N ALA A 65 -2.39 -0.67 4.25
CA ALA A 65 -3.17 0.44 4.76
C ALA A 65 -4.60 0.45 4.22
N ILE A 66 -5.56 0.83 5.08
CA ILE A 66 -6.98 0.99 4.75
C ILE A 66 -7.25 2.45 4.40
N TYR A 67 -7.59 2.70 3.14
CA TYR A 67 -8.11 3.96 2.63
C TYR A 67 -9.63 4.01 2.81
N ARG A 68 -10.18 5.19 3.12
CA ARG A 68 -11.61 5.45 3.23
C ARG A 68 -12.03 6.55 2.27
N PHE A 69 -13.19 6.39 1.65
CA PHE A 69 -13.71 7.31 0.64
C PHE A 69 -15.10 7.81 1.03
N ALA A 70 -15.41 9.06 0.69
CA ALA A 70 -16.71 9.68 0.94
C ALA A 70 -17.80 9.06 0.05
N SER A 71 -17.43 8.56 -1.13
CA SER A 71 -18.31 7.91 -2.10
C SER A 71 -17.67 6.66 -2.72
N ALA A 72 -18.49 5.78 -3.31
CA ALA A 72 -18.00 4.66 -4.12
C ALA A 72 -17.24 5.16 -5.35
N GLU A 73 -17.69 6.27 -5.96
CA GLU A 73 -17.05 6.88 -7.11
C GLU A 73 -15.63 7.36 -6.79
N ASN A 74 -15.41 8.00 -5.64
CA ASN A 74 -14.07 8.39 -5.19
C ASN A 74 -13.14 7.19 -4.94
N ARG A 75 -13.68 6.08 -4.41
CA ARG A 75 -12.92 4.82 -4.28
C ARG A 75 -12.52 4.30 -5.65
N ASP A 76 -13.46 4.30 -6.59
CA ASP A 76 -13.28 3.71 -7.92
C ASP A 76 -12.39 4.59 -8.83
N LEU A 77 -12.34 5.91 -8.58
CA LEU A 77 -11.40 6.84 -9.21
C LEU A 77 -9.96 6.62 -8.77
N LEU A 78 -9.74 6.14 -7.54
CA LEU A 78 -8.38 5.86 -7.08
C LEU A 78 -7.92 4.51 -7.64
N ASN A 79 -7.07 4.57 -8.67
CA ASN A 79 -6.51 3.40 -9.36
C ASN A 79 -5.42 2.66 -8.52
N ILE A 80 -5.65 2.46 -7.23
CA ILE A 80 -4.91 1.50 -6.37
C ILE A 80 -5.43 0.08 -6.61
N ASN A 81 -5.55 -0.29 -7.88
CA ASN A 81 -5.87 -1.65 -8.25
C ASN A 81 -4.55 -2.44 -8.32
N LEU A 82 -4.35 -3.37 -7.38
CA LEU A 82 -3.17 -4.24 -7.33
C LEU A 82 -2.96 -5.03 -8.64
N ASP A 83 -4.03 -5.38 -9.35
CA ASP A 83 -3.95 -6.06 -10.63
C ASP A 83 -3.45 -5.11 -11.73
N VAL A 84 -3.83 -3.83 -11.67
CA VAL A 84 -3.30 -2.80 -12.58
C VAL A 84 -1.84 -2.53 -12.26
N ASP A 85 -1.47 -2.32 -11.00
CA ASP A 85 -0.07 -2.13 -10.61
C ASP A 85 0.82 -3.33 -11.01
N LYS A 86 0.34 -4.55 -10.77
CA LYS A 86 1.00 -5.80 -11.23
C LYS A 86 1.11 -5.85 -12.75
N ALA A 87 0.03 -5.60 -13.48
CA ALA A 87 0.06 -5.63 -14.94
C ALA A 87 1.05 -4.60 -15.50
N TRP A 88 1.05 -3.38 -14.97
CA TRP A 88 1.97 -2.33 -15.44
C TRP A 88 3.43 -2.63 -15.12
N THR A 89 3.73 -3.23 -13.96
CA THR A 89 5.11 -3.57 -13.56
C THR A 89 5.70 -4.76 -14.33
N GLU A 90 4.88 -5.67 -14.88
CA GLU A 90 5.36 -6.78 -15.71
C GLU A 90 6.07 -6.31 -16.98
N ASN A 91 5.57 -5.26 -17.65
CA ASN A 91 6.20 -4.72 -18.86
C ASN A 91 5.82 -3.25 -19.11
N ILE A 92 6.40 -2.37 -18.31
CA ILE A 92 6.16 -0.91 -18.38
C ILE A 92 6.31 -0.36 -19.81
N PRO A 93 7.39 -0.66 -20.58
CA PRO A 93 7.54 -0.10 -21.92
C PRO A 93 6.43 -0.52 -22.89
N LYS A 94 5.99 -1.78 -22.84
CA LYS A 94 4.89 -2.27 -23.69
C LYS A 94 3.58 -1.56 -23.37
N HIS A 95 3.23 -1.45 -22.09
CA HIS A 95 1.97 -0.83 -21.69
C HIS A 95 1.92 0.67 -21.98
N ILE A 96 3.06 1.37 -21.94
CA ILE A 96 3.15 2.76 -22.42
C ILE A 96 2.89 2.83 -23.93
N LEU A 97 3.45 1.92 -24.72
CA LEU A 97 3.24 1.90 -26.18
C LEU A 97 1.77 1.60 -26.53
N GLU A 98 1.15 0.64 -25.86
CA GLU A 98 -0.26 0.30 -26.02
C GLU A 98 -1.16 1.46 -25.61
N ALA A 99 -0.92 2.07 -24.43
CA ALA A 99 -1.69 3.23 -23.97
C ALA A 99 -1.60 4.41 -24.94
N ASN A 100 -0.39 4.72 -25.44
CA ASN A 100 -0.20 5.79 -26.43
C ASN A 100 -0.83 5.48 -27.80
N SER A 101 -1.10 4.22 -28.11
CA SER A 101 -1.78 3.80 -29.34
C SER A 101 -3.30 3.85 -29.21
N GLU A 102 -3.83 3.59 -28.02
CA GLU A 102 -5.27 3.47 -27.75
C GLU A 102 -5.89 4.79 -27.26
N TRP A 103 -5.14 5.54 -26.45
CA TRP A 103 -5.63 6.79 -25.88
C TRP A 103 -5.53 7.87 -26.94
N HIS A 104 -6.65 8.55 -27.19
CA HIS A 104 -6.66 9.70 -28.07
C HIS A 104 -5.79 10.80 -27.47
N VAL A 105 -5.13 11.59 -28.33
CA VAL A 105 -4.32 12.74 -27.90
C VAL A 105 -5.13 13.54 -26.89
N VAL A 106 -4.58 13.71 -25.68
CA VAL A 106 -5.21 14.55 -24.67
C VAL A 106 -5.25 15.96 -25.23
N GLU A 107 -6.44 16.40 -25.65
CA GLU A 107 -6.64 17.78 -26.05
C GLU A 107 -6.54 18.64 -24.79
N GLU A 108 -5.61 19.59 -24.77
CA GLU A 108 -5.60 20.63 -23.74
C GLU A 108 -6.82 21.53 -23.94
N VAL A 109 -7.92 21.16 -23.30
CA VAL A 109 -9.10 22.01 -23.21
C VAL A 109 -8.87 22.99 -22.07
N ASP A 110 -8.89 24.29 -22.40
CA ASP A 110 -8.83 25.36 -21.40
C ASP A 110 -9.90 25.12 -20.32
N ALA A 111 -9.52 25.22 -19.04
CA ALA A 111 -10.44 24.93 -17.94
C ALA A 111 -11.67 25.84 -17.92
N ASN A 112 -11.63 27.01 -18.57
CA ASN A 112 -12.80 27.89 -18.72
C ASN A 112 -13.71 27.49 -19.89
N LYS A 113 -13.38 26.42 -20.62
CA LYS A 113 -14.18 25.84 -21.72
C LYS A 113 -14.80 24.48 -21.37
N LEU A 114 -14.52 23.94 -20.19
CA LEU A 114 -15.22 22.77 -19.62
C LEU A 114 -16.55 23.21 -18.99
#